data_AF-A0A7J9WXA2-F1
#
_entry.id   AF-A0A7J9WXA2-F1
#
_cell.length_a   1.000
_cell.length_b   1.000
_cell.length_c   1.000
_cell.angle_alpha   90.00
_cell.angle_beta   90.00
_cell.angle_gamma   90.00
#
_symmetry.space_group_name_H-M   'P 1'
#
loop_
_entity.id
_entity.type
_entity.pdbx_description
1 polymer ?
#
loop_
_entity_poly.entity_id
_entity_poly.type
_entity_poly.pdbx_seq_one_letter_code
_entity_poly.pdbx_strand_id
1 'polypeptide(L)'
;MRRAPLYGARTAEGDEELRGIALQVSDNRGRDIMKAGMAKGMSLAFEFAGAVFLFWFLGRLVDNWLGIEPWGQVVGAVVGWIGGTLHVFYAMQRGTS
;
A
#
# COMPACT_ATOMS: atom_id res chain seq x y z
N MET A 1 -37.92 27.25 45.86
CA MET A 1 -36.81 27.24 44.88
C MET A 1 -35.97 25.97 45.09
N ARG A 2 -36.18 24.91 44.31
CA ARG A 2 -35.29 23.73 44.32
C ARG A 2 -34.20 23.95 43.27
N ARG A 3 -32.96 24.15 43.70
CA ARG A 3 -31.80 24.09 42.79
C ARG A 3 -31.57 22.61 42.44
N ALA A 4 -31.57 22.30 41.14
CA ALA A 4 -31.22 20.97 40.65
C ALA A 4 -29.76 20.64 41.05
N PRO A 5 -29.44 19.41 41.47
CA PRO A 5 -28.08 19.04 41.82
C PRO A 5 -27.19 19.08 40.57
N LEU A 6 -26.22 19.99 40.54
CA LEU A 6 -25.21 20.14 39.48
C LEU A 6 -24.22 18.95 39.39
N TYR A 7 -24.42 17.91 40.21
CA TYR A 7 -23.53 16.76 40.29
C TYR A 7 -23.64 15.83 39.07
N GLY A 8 -24.78 15.81 38.38
CA GLY A 8 -24.97 15.00 37.15
C GLY A 8 -24.60 15.69 35.84
N ALA A 9 -24.48 17.02 35.83
CA ALA A 9 -24.18 17.78 34.60
C ALA A 9 -22.69 17.77 34.25
N ARG A 10 -21.81 17.89 35.25
CA ARG A 10 -20.34 17.89 35.04
C ARG A 10 -19.79 16.54 34.56
N THR A 11 -20.44 15.44 34.94
CA THR A 11 -20.06 14.09 34.51
C THR A 11 -20.52 13.77 33.09
N ALA A 12 -21.65 14.35 32.67
CA ALA A 12 -22.20 14.21 31.32
C ALA A 12 -21.49 15.10 30.28
N GLU A 13 -20.81 16.15 30.74
CA GLU A 13 -19.96 16.97 29.88
C GLU A 13 -18.59 16.28 29.66
N GLY A 14 -18.03 15.71 30.74
CA GLY A 14 -16.77 14.99 30.68
C GLY A 14 -16.82 13.70 29.84
N ASP A 15 -17.91 12.93 29.89
CA ASP A 15 -18.04 11.72 29.07
C ASP A 15 -18.30 12.04 27.59
N GLU A 16 -18.96 13.17 27.28
CA GLU A 16 -19.09 13.70 25.92
C GLU A 16 -17.75 14.15 25.34
N GLU A 17 -16.91 14.84 26.11
CA GLU A 17 -15.55 15.17 25.70
C GLU A 17 -14.70 13.91 25.49
N LEU A 18 -14.79 12.92 26.38
CA LEU A 18 -14.07 11.65 26.21
C LEU A 18 -14.56 10.86 24.99
N ARG A 19 -15.87 10.88 24.71
CA ARG A 19 -16.44 10.30 23.49
C ARG A 19 -15.97 11.05 22.25
N GLY A 20 -15.91 12.37 22.29
CA GLY A 20 -15.38 13.20 21.20
C GLY A 20 -13.93 12.88 20.90
N ILE A 21 -13.09 12.78 21.94
CA ILE A 21 -11.68 12.39 21.81
C ILE A 21 -11.57 10.95 21.29
N ALA A 22 -12.36 10.02 21.79
CA ALA A 22 -12.34 8.62 21.34
C ALA A 22 -12.75 8.48 19.87
N LEU A 23 -13.77 9.20 19.41
CA LEU A 23 -14.20 9.23 18.02
C LEU A 23 -13.14 9.88 17.13
N GLN A 24 -12.55 10.99 17.56
CA GLN A 24 -11.48 11.66 16.82
C GLN A 24 -10.22 10.79 16.71
N VAL A 25 -9.84 10.08 17.77
CA VAL A 25 -8.74 9.10 17.76
C VAL A 25 -9.07 7.93 16.83
N SER A 26 -10.31 7.44 16.84
CA SER A 26 -10.77 6.39 15.94
C SER A 26 -10.72 6.81 14.47
N ASP A 27 -11.19 8.03 14.15
CA ASP A 27 -11.14 8.59 12.80
C ASP A 27 -9.70 8.81 12.32
N ASN A 28 -8.86 9.43 13.14
CA ASN A 28 -7.43 9.62 12.84
C ASN A 28 -6.77 8.27 12.55
N ARG A 29 -7.00 7.28 13.40
CA ARG A 29 -6.46 5.92 13.23
C ARG A 29 -6.98 5.27 11.94
N GLY A 30 -8.27 5.44 11.61
CA GLY A 30 -8.84 4.95 10.35
C GLY A 30 -8.17 5.58 9.13
N ARG A 31 -7.96 6.90 9.14
CA ARG A 31 -7.26 7.61 8.07
C ARG A 31 -5.80 7.19 7.93
N ASP A 32 -5.11 6.96 9.04
CA ASP A 32 -3.71 6.51 9.04
C ASP A 32 -3.57 5.08 8.50
N ILE A 33 -4.47 4.17 8.88
CA ILE A 33 -4.52 2.79 8.35
C ILE A 33 -4.81 2.82 6.84
N MET A 34 -5.74 3.67 6.39
CA MET A 34 -6.06 3.82 4.97
C MET A 34 -4.86 4.35 4.18
N LYS A 35 -4.18 5.39 4.69
CA LYS A 35 -2.96 5.95 4.09
C LYS A 35 -1.84 4.92 4.02
N ALA A 36 -1.62 4.17 5.10
CA ALA A 36 -0.59 3.14 5.16
C ALA A 36 -0.87 1.99 4.18
N GLY A 37 -2.12 1.54 4.08
CA GLY A 37 -2.55 0.54 3.11
C GLY A 37 -2.37 1.01 1.67
N MET A 38 -2.74 2.26 1.38
CA MET A 38 -2.61 2.85 0.04
C MET A 38 -1.14 3.07 -0.34
N ALA A 39 -0.31 3.55 0.58
CA ALA A 39 1.13 3.69 0.37
C ALA A 39 1.79 2.32 0.07
N LYS A 40 1.47 1.28 0.86
CA LYS A 40 1.97 -0.08 0.60
C LYS A 40 1.51 -0.62 -0.76
N GLY A 41 0.23 -0.47 -1.10
CA GLY A 41 -0.29 -0.90 -2.40
C GLY A 41 0.37 -0.17 -3.57
N MET A 42 0.61 1.14 -3.43
CA MET A 42 1.28 1.94 -4.44
C MET A 42 2.75 1.53 -4.62
N SER A 43 3.49 1.32 -3.52
CA SER A 43 4.87 0.83 -3.59
C SER A 43 4.96 -0.51 -4.31
N LEU A 44 4.07 -1.46 -3.99
CA LEU A 44 4.04 -2.76 -4.66
C LEU A 44 3.71 -2.64 -6.16
N ALA A 45 2.79 -1.75 -6.52
CA ALA A 45 2.46 -1.47 -7.92
C ALA A 45 3.65 -0.86 -8.68
N PHE A 46 4.42 0.02 -8.04
CA PHE A 46 5.64 0.58 -8.63
C PHE A 46 6.76 -0.45 -8.76
N GLU A 47 6.96 -1.32 -7.77
CA GLU A 47 7.92 -2.43 -7.85
C GLU A 47 7.59 -3.36 -9.02
N PHE A 48 6.31 -3.70 -9.20
CA PHE A 48 5.84 -4.49 -10.34
C PHE A 48 6.05 -3.77 -11.68
N ALA A 49 5.59 -2.53 -11.80
CA ALA A 49 5.75 -1.74 -13.02
C ALA A 49 7.23 -1.53 -13.37
N GLY A 50 8.08 -1.29 -12.36
CA GLY A 50 9.52 -1.16 -12.51
C GLY A 50 10.17 -2.45 -13.01
N ALA A 51 9.78 -3.61 -12.47
CA ALA A 51 10.25 -4.90 -12.97
C ALA A 51 9.85 -5.12 -14.44
N VAL A 52 8.58 -4.90 -14.79
CA VAL A 52 8.10 -5.05 -16.17
C VAL A 52 8.86 -4.13 -17.12
N PHE A 53 9.02 -2.86 -16.76
CA PHE A 53 9.73 -1.88 -17.57
C PHE A 53 11.22 -2.22 -17.73
N LEU A 54 11.87 -2.68 -16.64
CA LEU A 54 13.27 -3.10 -16.65
C LEU A 54 13.49 -4.25 -17.63
N PHE A 55 12.67 -5.30 -17.56
CA PHE A 55 12.80 -6.46 -18.45
C PHE A 55 12.43 -6.14 -19.90
N TRP A 56 11.44 -5.26 -20.13
CA TRP A 56 11.12 -4.75 -21.46
C TRP A 56 12.29 -3.99 -22.07
N PHE A 57 12.90 -3.08 -21.30
CA PHE A 57 14.05 -2.29 -21.74
C PHE A 57 15.29 -3.18 -21.98
N LEU A 58 15.53 -4.14 -21.09
CA LEU A 58 16.65 -5.07 -21.20
C LEU A 58 16.51 -5.98 -22.43
N GLY A 59 15.30 -6.48 -22.71
CA GLY A 59 15.01 -7.23 -23.94
C GLY A 59 15.33 -6.41 -25.19
N ARG A 60 14.88 -5.15 -25.24
CA ARG A 60 15.17 -4.22 -26.34
C ARG A 60 16.67 -3.99 -26.56
N LEU A 61 17.46 -3.90 -25.48
CA LEU A 61 18.90 -3.70 -25.56
C LEU A 61 19.62 -4.94 -26.10
N VAL A 62 19.19 -6.13 -25.67
CA VAL A 62 19.70 -7.42 -26.18
C VAL A 62 19.40 -7.58 -27.67
N ASP A 63 18.19 -7.24 -28.12
CA ASP A 63 17.83 -7.30 -29.55
C ASP A 63 18.68 -6.37 -30.41
N ASN A 64 18.97 -5.15 -29.92
CA ASN A 64 19.82 -4.19 -30.63
C ASN A 64 21.28 -4.65 -30.73
N TRP A 65 21.76 -5.43 -29.76
CA TRP A 65 23.15 -5.95 -29.77
C TRP A 65 23.32 -7.17 -30.65
N LEU A 66 22.31 -8.05 -30.75
CA LEU A 66 22.39 -9.27 -31.57
C LEU A 66 21.85 -9.12 -33.00
N GLY A 67 21.09 -8.06 -33.31
CA GLY A 67 20.57 -7.81 -34.66
C GLY A 67 19.53 -8.85 -35.12
N ILE A 68 18.89 -9.57 -34.19
CA ILE A 68 17.89 -10.61 -34.46
C ILE A 68 16.50 -10.02 -34.20
N GLU A 69 15.76 -9.65 -35.25
CA GLU A 69 14.35 -9.27 -35.13
C GLU A 69 13.48 -10.54 -34.88
N PRO A 70 12.54 -10.58 -33.91
CA PRO A 70 12.45 -9.90 -32.62
C PRO A 70 12.35 -10.93 -31.46
N TRP A 71 13.40 -11.74 -31.23
CA TRP A 71 13.33 -12.88 -30.31
C TRP A 71 13.68 -12.54 -28.85
N GLY A 72 14.56 -11.57 -28.62
CA GLY A 72 14.93 -11.10 -27.28
C GLY A 72 13.83 -10.31 -26.60
N GLN A 73 12.96 -9.60 -27.33
CA GLN A 73 11.74 -9.01 -26.76
C GLN A 73 10.82 -10.08 -26.17
N VAL A 74 10.64 -11.20 -26.87
CA VAL A 74 9.77 -12.30 -26.44
C VAL A 74 10.36 -13.00 -25.21
N VAL A 75 11.66 -13.36 -25.26
CA VAL A 75 12.32 -14.02 -24.12
C VAL A 75 12.44 -13.07 -22.93
N GLY A 76 12.79 -11.81 -23.15
CA GLY A 76 12.85 -10.77 -22.12
C GLY A 76 11.49 -10.52 -21.47
N ALA A 77 10.41 -10.47 -22.26
CA ALA A 77 9.06 -10.36 -21.73
C ALA A 77 8.68 -11.59 -20.89
N VAL A 78 8.98 -12.81 -21.33
CA VAL A 78 8.68 -14.05 -20.59
C VAL A 78 9.48 -14.13 -19.29
N VAL A 79 10.78 -13.85 -19.32
CA VAL A 79 11.63 -13.83 -18.11
C VAL A 79 11.20 -12.73 -17.16
N GLY A 80 10.85 -11.55 -17.67
CA GLY A 80 10.34 -10.46 -16.85
C GLY A 80 8.99 -10.76 -16.22
N TRP A 81 8.12 -11.48 -16.92
CA TRP A 81 6.86 -11.95 -16.38
C TRP A 81 7.09 -12.94 -15.24
N ILE A 82 7.95 -13.95 -15.45
CA ILE A 82 8.29 -14.95 -14.43
C ILE A 82 8.97 -14.30 -13.23
N GLY A 83 9.97 -13.45 -13.46
CA GLY A 83 10.72 -12.75 -12.40
C GLY A 83 9.85 -11.77 -11.61
N GLY A 84 9.00 -11.00 -12.30
CA GLY A 84 8.05 -10.07 -11.67
C GLY A 84 7.01 -10.80 -10.82
N THR A 85 6.46 -11.91 -11.32
CA THR A 85 5.54 -12.76 -10.55
C THR A 85 6.22 -13.34 -9.31
N LEU A 86 7.44 -13.88 -9.44
CA LEU A 86 8.20 -14.41 -8.30
C LEU A 86 8.52 -13.34 -7.26
N HIS A 87 8.85 -12.11 -7.67
CA HIS A 87 9.09 -11.00 -6.75
C HIS A 87 7.84 -10.67 -5.91
N VAL A 88 6.67 -10.58 -6.55
CA VAL A 88 5.40 -10.32 -5.85
C VAL A 88 5.05 -11.46 -4.90
N PHE A 89 5.19 -12.71 -5.33
CA PHE A 89 4.96 -13.88 -4.47
C PHE A 89 5.87 -13.88 -3.25
N TYR A 90 7.14 -13.55 -3.42
CA TYR A 90 8.09 -13.51 -2.33
C TYR A 90 7.84 -12.32 -1.39
N ALA A 91 7.43 -11.16 -1.93
CA ALA A 91 7.02 -10.01 -1.13
C ALA A 91 5.78 -10.32 -0.27
N MET A 92 4.81 -11.07 -0.81
CA MET A 92 3.66 -11.56 -0.04
C MET A 92 4.07 -12.56 1.06
N GLN A 93 4.97 -13.51 0.76
CA GLN A 93 5.42 -14.51 1.73
C GLN A 93 6.30 -13.93 2.85
N ARG A 94 7.10 -12.88 2.59
CA ARG A 94 7.87 -12.18 3.64
C ARG A 94 7.01 -11.34 4.57
N GLY A 95 5.78 -11.02 4.19
CA GLY A 95 4.84 -10.26 5.03
C GLY A 95 4.14 -11.10 6.10
N THR A 96 4.30 -12.43 6.09
CA THR A 96 3.66 -13.38 7.02
C THR A 96 4.61 -13.98 8.05
N SER A 97 5.75 -13.32 8.35
CA SER A 97 6.67 -13.71 9.44
C SER A 97 6.59 -12.74 10.60
#